data_AF-A0A3D6ALH3-F1
#
_entry.id   AF-A0A3D6ALH3-F1
#
_cell.length_a   1.000
_cell.length_b   1.000
_cell.length_c   1.000
_cell.angle_alpha   90.00
_cell.angle_beta   90.00
_cell.angle_gamma   90.00
#
_symmetry.space_group_name_H-M   'P 1'
#
loop_
_entity.id
_entity.type
_entity.pdbx_description
1 polymer ?
#
loop_
_entity_poly.entity_id
_entity_poly.type
_entity_poly.pdbx_seq_one_letter_code
_entity_poly.pdbx_strand_id
1 'polypeptide(L)'
;MSPCPACVALEGAPVTTAPHANLLLYTETGINFWEKATGLADYYLCHECGTAWERDLARSEPNAVWKHATRPLEGEDTVKDIVRRHDL
;
A
#
# COMPACT_ATOMS: atom_id res chain seq x y z
N MET A 1 16.27 3.83 0.32
CA MET A 1 15.85 4.86 -0.67
C MET A 1 14.89 5.80 0.02
N SER A 2 14.94 7.09 -0.28
CA SER A 2 13.95 8.05 0.22
C SER A 2 12.64 7.86 -0.56
N PRO A 3 11.45 8.03 0.06
CA PRO A 3 10.17 7.95 -0.66
C PRO A 3 10.08 9.02 -1.76
N CYS A 4 9.48 8.69 -2.90
CA CYS A 4 9.22 9.69 -3.93
C CYS A 4 8.16 10.72 -3.45
N PRO A 5 8.11 11.94 -4.04
CA PRO A 5 7.17 12.97 -3.61
C PRO A 5 5.69 12.52 -3.60
N ALA A 6 5.32 11.64 -4.53
CA ALA A 6 3.97 11.09 -4.59
C ALA A 6 3.65 10.15 -3.41
N CYS A 7 4.61 9.33 -2.99
CA CYS A 7 4.47 8.50 -1.79
C CYS A 7 4.42 9.35 -0.51
N VAL A 8 5.22 10.43 -0.42
CA VAL A 8 5.15 11.35 0.73
C VAL A 8 3.77 12.00 0.83
N ALA A 9 3.17 12.39 -0.29
CA ALA A 9 1.84 12.98 -0.32
C ALA A 9 0.71 11.99 0.01
N LEU A 10 0.97 10.68 -0.09
CA LEU A 10 0.00 9.63 0.17
C LEU A 10 -0.12 9.30 1.66
N GLU A 11 0.94 9.54 2.45
CA GLU A 11 0.97 9.20 3.87
C GLU A 11 -0.15 9.90 4.65
N GLY A 12 -1.05 9.11 5.25
CA GLY A 12 -2.19 9.64 6.01
C GLY A 12 -3.31 10.24 5.15
N ALA A 13 -3.22 10.20 3.82
CA ALA A 13 -4.30 10.62 2.95
C ALA A 13 -5.51 9.66 3.05
N PRO A 14 -6.75 10.14 2.85
CA PRO A 14 -7.93 9.27 2.84
C PRO A 14 -7.81 8.16 1.80
N VAL A 15 -8.27 6.94 2.11
CA VAL A 15 -8.21 5.79 1.17
C VAL A 15 -9.05 5.96 -0.10
N THR A 16 -9.98 6.92 -0.09
CA THR A 16 -10.75 7.36 -1.26
C THR A 16 -9.89 8.13 -2.27
N THR A 17 -8.71 8.60 -1.85
CA THR A 17 -7.70 9.16 -2.75
C THR A 17 -7.25 8.07 -3.71
N ALA A 18 -7.36 8.34 -5.01
CA ALA A 18 -6.93 7.40 -6.03
C ALA A 18 -5.42 7.08 -5.85
N PRO A 19 -5.01 5.81 -5.97
CA PRO A 19 -3.58 5.48 -5.96
C PRO A 19 -2.89 6.23 -7.10
N HIS A 20 -1.72 6.81 -6.82
CA HIS A 20 -0.96 7.49 -7.87
C HIS A 20 -0.41 6.46 -8.88
N ALA A 21 -0.09 6.90 -10.10
CA ALA A 21 0.13 6.03 -11.26
C ALA A 21 1.23 4.95 -11.10
N ASN A 22 2.20 5.15 -10.20
CA ASN A 22 3.31 4.21 -9.98
C ASN A 22 3.02 3.19 -8.86
N LEU A 23 1.84 3.25 -8.25
CA LEU A 23 1.42 2.34 -7.18
C LEU A 23 0.73 1.12 -7.79
N LEU A 24 1.38 -0.05 -7.69
CA LEU A 24 0.87 -1.30 -8.26
C LEU A 24 0.19 -2.13 -7.18
N LEU A 25 -1.05 -2.56 -7.42
CA LEU A 25 -1.76 -3.48 -6.53
C LEU A 25 -1.03 -4.82 -6.54
N TYR A 26 -0.59 -5.24 -5.36
CA TYR A 26 0.16 -6.47 -5.17
C TYR A 26 -0.76 -7.63 -4.76
N THR A 27 -1.58 -7.42 -3.72
CA THR A 27 -2.52 -8.43 -3.26
C THR A 27 -3.68 -7.82 -2.50
N GLU A 28 -4.78 -8.56 -2.42
CA GLU A 28 -5.98 -8.24 -1.65
C GLU A 28 -6.17 -9.35 -0.60
N THR A 29 -6.48 -8.97 0.64
CA THR A 29 -6.69 -9.92 1.73
C THR A 29 -7.98 -9.60 2.48
N GLY A 30 -8.83 -10.61 2.68
CA GLY A 30 -9.99 -10.47 3.56
C GLY A 30 -9.55 -10.24 5.00
N ILE A 31 -10.07 -9.19 5.63
CA ILE A 31 -9.79 -8.86 7.04
C ILE A 31 -11.08 -8.82 7.85
N ASN A 32 -11.00 -9.30 9.09
CA ASN A 32 -12.12 -9.26 10.04
C ASN A 32 -11.90 -8.13 11.04
N PHE A 33 -12.81 -7.17 11.03
CA PHE A 33 -12.95 -6.15 12.06
C PHE A 33 -13.94 -6.67 13.11
N TRP A 34 -13.40 -7.29 14.16
CA TRP A 34 -14.17 -7.85 15.28
C TRP A 34 -15.24 -8.88 14.82
N GLU A 35 -16.33 -9.04 15.58
CA GLU A 35 -17.36 -10.05 15.32
C GLU A 35 -18.34 -9.71 14.18
N LYS A 36 -18.31 -8.48 13.63
CA LYS A 36 -19.42 -7.98 12.79
C LYS A 36 -19.05 -7.33 11.46
N ALA A 37 -17.77 -7.05 11.18
CA ALA A 37 -17.40 -6.38 9.94
C ALA A 37 -16.31 -7.16 9.19
N THR A 38 -16.64 -7.63 7.98
CA THR A 38 -15.68 -8.09 6.99
C THR A 38 -15.25 -6.90 6.13
N GLY A 39 -13.95 -6.77 5.90
CA GLY A 39 -13.36 -5.79 4.99
C GLY A 39 -12.31 -6.43 4.10
N LEU A 40 -11.68 -5.60 3.27
CA LEU A 40 -10.55 -5.98 2.42
C LEU A 40 -9.35 -5.11 2.79
N ALA A 41 -8.16 -5.68 2.87
CA ALA A 41 -6.90 -4.96 2.86
C ALA A 41 -6.30 -5.07 1.46
N ASP A 42 -6.04 -3.92 0.84
CA ASP A 42 -5.29 -3.86 -0.41
C ASP A 42 -3.84 -3.51 -0.07
N TYR A 43 -2.90 -4.26 -0.65
CA TYR A 43 -1.48 -4.01 -0.50
C TYR A 43 -0.89 -3.57 -1.83
N TYR A 44 -0.07 -2.53 -1.79
CA TYR A 44 0.52 -1.94 -2.96
C TYR A 44 2.02 -1.76 -2.83
N LEU A 45 2.68 -1.68 -3.98
CA LEU A 45 4.11 -1.39 -4.06
C LEU A 45 4.36 -0.28 -5.08
N CYS A 46 5.09 0.74 -4.66
CA CYS A 46 5.51 1.80 -5.56
C CYS A 46 6.64 1.32 -6.47
N HIS A 47 6.40 1.27 -7.78
CA HIS A 47 7.42 0.91 -8.77
C HIS A 47 8.56 1.93 -8.85
N GLU A 48 8.34 3.18 -8.44
CA GLU A 48 9.35 4.24 -8.51
C GLU A 48 10.35 4.20 -7.35
N CYS A 49 9.87 4.01 -6.11
CA CYS A 49 10.72 4.09 -4.92
C CYS A 49 10.71 2.83 -4.05
N GLY A 50 9.95 1.80 -4.43
CA GLY A 50 9.86 0.52 -3.72
C GLY A 50 9.14 0.59 -2.37
N THR A 51 8.42 1.69 -2.07
CA THR A 51 7.67 1.84 -0.83
C THR A 51 6.40 1.00 -0.87
N ALA A 52 6.21 0.18 0.17
CA ALA A 52 5.02 -0.65 0.35
C ALA A 52 3.93 0.10 1.13
N TRP A 53 2.70 -0.05 0.67
CA TRP A 53 1.51 0.61 1.22
C TRP A 53 0.42 -0.42 1.48
N GLU A 54 -0.38 -0.16 2.50
CA GLU A 54 -1.60 -0.89 2.76
C GLU A 54 -2.75 0.11 2.96
N ARG A 55 -3.95 -0.29 2.53
CA ARG A 55 -5.19 0.40 2.88
C ARG A 55 -6.25 -0.60 3.27
N ASP A 56 -7.01 -0.23 4.28
CA ASP A 56 -8.11 -1.04 4.78
C ASP A 56 -9.43 -0.49 4.25
N LEU A 57 -10.16 -1.32 3.52
CA LEU A 57 -11.47 -1.05 2.96
C LEU A 57 -12.53 -1.81 3.77
N ALA A 58 -13.03 -1.17 4.82
CA ALA A 58 -14.18 -1.66 5.57
C ALA A 58 -15.24 -0.59 5.74
N ARG A 59 -16.52 -1.01 5.67
CA ARG A 59 -17.65 -0.11 5.97
C ARG A 59 -17.60 0.44 7.40
N SER A 60 -17.01 -0.31 8.34
CA SER A 60 -16.81 0.12 9.72
C SER A 60 -15.69 1.14 9.88
N GLU A 61 -14.83 1.31 8.87
CA GLU A 61 -13.67 2.21 8.89
C GLU A 61 -13.81 3.30 7.80
N PRO A 62 -14.83 4.18 7.88
CA PRO A 62 -15.07 5.20 6.85
C PRO A 62 -13.97 6.27 6.78
N ASN A 63 -13.12 6.35 7.81
CA ASN A 63 -12.02 7.30 7.92
C ASN A 63 -10.64 6.64 7.71
N ALA A 64 -10.61 5.45 7.09
CA ALA A 64 -9.36 4.79 6.79
C ALA A 64 -8.44 5.70 5.96
N VAL A 65 -7.14 5.59 6.22
CA VAL A 65 -6.08 6.33 5.54
C VAL A 65 -5.06 5.37 4.96
N TRP A 66 -4.34 5.86 3.95
CA TRP A 66 -3.15 5.21 3.44
C TRP A 66 -2.06 5.15 4.53
N LYS A 67 -1.49 3.96 4.72
CA LYS A 67 -0.43 3.69 5.68
C LYS A 67 0.62 2.78 5.07
N HIS A 68 1.82 2.82 5.61
CA HIS A 68 2.87 1.88 5.21
C HIS A 68 2.46 0.45 5.53
N ALA A 69 2.74 -0.47 4.61
CA ALA A 69 2.49 -1.88 4.85
C ALA A 69 3.28 -2.33 6.09
N THR A 70 2.57 -2.88 7.07
CA THR A 70 3.18 -3.33 8.34
C THR A 70 3.64 -4.78 8.27
N ARG A 71 3.18 -5.50 7.25
CA ARG A 71 3.55 -6.88 6.97
C ARG A 71 4.47 -6.95 5.76
N PRO A 72 5.47 -7.86 5.78
CA PRO A 72 6.26 -8.14 4.60
C PRO A 72 5.31 -8.64 3.51
N LEU A 73 5.33 -7.99 2.35
CA LEU A 73 4.63 -8.52 1.19
C LEU A 73 5.50 -9.65 0.63
N GLU A 74 4.93 -10.83 0.41
CA GLU A 74 5.65 -11.85 -0.37
C GLU A 74 6.13 -11.18 -1.67
N GLY A 75 7.36 -11.40 -2.14
CA GLY A 75 7.86 -10.73 -3.35
C GLY A 75 8.23 -9.24 -3.23
N GLU A 76 8.10 -8.61 -2.05
CA GLU A 76 8.59 -7.24 -1.78
C GLU A 76 10.08 -7.09 -2.11
N ASP A 77 10.88 -8.08 -1.71
CA ASP A 77 12.33 -8.11 -1.98
C ASP A 77 12.63 -8.20 -3.47
N THR A 78 11.83 -8.94 -4.24
CA THR A 78 11.97 -9.05 -5.70
C THR A 78 11.76 -7.71 -6.39
N VAL A 79 10.75 -6.95 -5.97
CA VAL A 79 10.47 -5.64 -6.56
C VAL A 79 11.47 -4.60 -6.07
N LYS A 80 11.86 -4.62 -4.80
CA LYS A 80 13.00 -3.81 -4.32
C LYS A 80 14.27 -4.08 -5.13
N ASP A 81 14.53 -5.34 -5.48
CA ASP A 81 15.65 -5.71 -6.35
C ASP A 81 15.49 -5.22 -7.80
N ILE A 82 14.28 -5.28 -8.38
CA ILE A 82 14.01 -4.74 -9.72
C ILE A 82 14.19 -3.23 -9.77
N VAL A 83 13.66 -2.51 -8.77
CA VAL A 83 13.80 -1.05 -8.65
C VAL A 83 15.28 -0.69 -8.46
N ARG A 84 15.99 -1.39 -7.56
CA ARG A 84 17.42 -1.18 -7.32
C ARG A 84 18.28 -1.42 -8.57
N ARG A 85 17.87 -2.33 -9.47
CA ARG A 85 18.56 -2.61 -10.74
C ARG A 85 18.26 -1.60 -11.85
N HIS A 86 17.17 -0.84 -11.76
CA HIS A 86 16.84 0.23 -12.72
C HIS A 86 17.54 1.56 -12.41
N ASP A 87 18.15 1.71 -11.22
CA ASP A 87 18.92 2.88 -10.79
C ASP A 87 20.45 2.74 -11.02
N LEU A 88 20.91 1.69 -11.71
CA LEU A 88 22.31 1.45 -12.11
C LEU A 88 22.46 1.51 -13.64
#